data_AF-A0A1G7FR12-F1
#
_entry.id   AF-A0A1G7FR12-F1
#
_cell.length_a   1.000
_cell.length_b   1.000
_cell.length_c   1.000
_cell.angle_alpha   90.00
_cell.angle_beta   90.00
_cell.angle_gamma   90.00
#
_symmetry.space_group_name_H-M   'P 1'
#
loop_
_entity.id
_entity.type
_entity.pdbx_description
1 polymer ?
#
loop_
_entity_poly.entity_id
_entity_poly.type
_entity_poly.pdbx_seq_one_letter_code
_entity_poly.pdbx_strand_id
1 'polypeptide(L)' 'MDESGSRPVEGQRVRTTLDGADVRGTVESVTYTPKKGNLIAKVRLDEPGPDGQSALAVAVEDLAELD' A
#
# COMPACT_ATOMS: atom_id res chain seq x y z
N MET A 1 14.04 -3.74 -21.54
CA MET A 1 12.60 -3.45 -21.44
C MET A 1 12.36 -3.06 -20.02
N ASP A 2 12.44 -1.76 -19.80
CA ASP A 2 12.31 -1.10 -18.52
C ASP A 2 10.84 -1.20 -18.12
N GLU A 3 10.50 -2.27 -17.40
CA GLU A 3 9.24 -2.34 -16.66
C GLU A 3 9.33 -1.36 -15.50
N SER A 4 9.25 -0.07 -15.82
CA SER A 4 8.97 0.99 -14.86
C SER A 4 7.50 0.89 -14.47
N GLY A 5 7.09 -0.28 -13.96
CA GLY A 5 5.91 -0.36 -13.10
C GLY A 5 6.29 0.44 -11.87
N SER A 6 5.79 1.67 -11.77
CA SER A 6 6.05 2.58 -10.67
C SER A 6 5.79 1.85 -9.37
N ARG A 7 6.88 1.44 -8.71
CA ARG A 7 6.76 0.87 -7.37
C ARG A 7 6.25 2.02 -6.50
N PRO A 8 5.21 1.81 -5.69
CA PRO A 8 4.72 2.82 -4.79
C PRO A 8 5.88 3.34 -3.96
N VAL A 9 6.10 4.66 -3.98
CA VAL A 9 7.21 5.29 -3.27
C VAL A 9 6.74 5.78 -1.90
N GLU A 10 7.67 5.86 -0.95
CA GLU A 10 7.39 6.47 0.36
C GLU A 10 6.84 7.89 0.18
N GLY A 11 5.72 8.20 0.83
CA GLY A 11 4.98 9.44 0.69
C GLY A 11 3.95 9.46 -0.45
N GLN A 12 3.86 8.43 -1.27
CA GLN A 12 2.85 8.34 -2.33
C GLN A 12 1.46 8.10 -1.75
N ARG A 13 0.46 8.80 -2.30
CA ARG A 13 -0.95 8.51 -2.01
C ARG A 13 -1.40 7.30 -2.80
N VAL A 14 -2.03 6.36 -2.10
CA VAL A 14 -2.53 5.11 -2.68
C VAL A 14 -3.93 4.83 -2.19
N ARG A 15 -4.63 4.01 -2.96
CA ARG A 15 -5.93 3.44 -2.60
C ARG A 15 -5.77 1.94 -2.46
N THR A 16 -6.38 1.39 -1.41
CA THR A 16 -6.43 -0.06 -1.18
C THR A 16 -7.81 -0.44 -0.68
N THR A 17 -8.13 -1.72 -0.73
CA THR A 17 -9.40 -2.23 -0.23
C THR A 17 -9.16 -2.92 1.11
N LEU A 18 -9.83 -2.44 2.15
CA LEU A 18 -9.80 -3.00 3.49
C LEU A 18 -11.20 -3.53 3.82
N ASP A 19 -11.32 -4.83 4.05
CA ASP A 19 -12.61 -5.49 4.38
C ASP A 19 -13.73 -5.15 3.38
N GLY A 20 -13.39 -5.04 2.09
CA GLY A 20 -14.33 -4.70 1.02
C GLY A 20 -14.70 -3.21 0.92
N ALA A 21 -14.13 -2.36 1.79
CA ALA A 21 -14.25 -0.92 1.71
C ALA A 21 -13.01 -0.30 1.06
N ASP A 22 -13.22 0.64 0.15
CA ASP A 22 -12.14 1.43 -0.41
C ASP A 22 -11.62 2.44 0.62
N VAL A 23 -10.35 2.28 0.99
CA VAL A 23 -9.66 3.16 1.91
C VAL A 23 -8.51 3.86 1.19
N ARG A 24 -8.26 5.10 1.63
CA ARG A 24 -7.17 5.92 1.13
C ARG A 24 -6.08 6.02 2.19
N GLY A 25 -4.85 6.05 1.73
CA GLY A 25 -3.72 6.23 2.61
C GLY A 25 -2.48 6.70 1.89
N THR A 26 -1.42 6.82 2.66
CA THR A 26 -0.10 7.23 2.21
C THR A 26 0.89 6.11 2.52
N VAL A 27 1.72 5.76 1.55
CA VAL A 27 2.79 4.78 1.74
C VAL A 27 3.79 5.35 2.72
N GLU A 28 3.94 4.70 3.87
CA GLU A 28 4.91 5.06 4.90
C GLU A 28 6.25 4.41 4.62
N SER A 29 6.26 3.12 4.25
CA SER A 29 7.48 2.39 3.89
C SER A 29 7.20 1.17 3.02
N VAL A 30 8.17 0.75 2.22
CA VAL A 30 8.06 -0.44 1.37
C VAL A 30 9.17 -1.43 1.74
N THR A 31 8.77 -2.61 2.20
CA THR A 31 9.68 -3.67 2.64
C THR A 31 9.65 -4.83 1.65
N TYR A 32 10.82 -5.23 1.15
CA TYR A 32 10.95 -6.41 0.32
C TYR A 32 11.04 -7.68 1.18
N THR A 33 10.18 -8.66 0.90
CA THR A 33 10.17 -9.93 1.63
C THR A 33 10.71 -11.06 0.72
N PRO A 34 12.02 -11.36 0.76
CA PRO A 34 12.65 -12.32 -0.17
C PRO A 34 12.11 -13.74 -0.04
N LYS A 35 11.58 -14.11 1.13
CA LYS A 35 10.97 -15.44 1.35
C LYS A 35 9.73 -15.71 0.49
N LYS A 36 9.01 -14.66 0.09
CA LYS A 36 7.81 -14.78 -0.77
C LYS A 36 8.01 -14.15 -2.15
N GLY A 37 9.08 -13.38 -2.35
CA GLY A 37 9.30 -12.62 -3.58
C GLY A 37 8.42 -11.37 -3.72
N ASN A 38 7.68 -10.99 -2.66
CA ASN A 38 6.70 -9.91 -2.72
C ASN A 38 7.20 -8.66 -1.99
N LEU A 39 6.87 -7.50 -2.57
CA LEU A 39 7.02 -6.19 -1.94
C LEU A 39 5.78 -5.91 -1.10
N ILE A 40 5.98 -5.57 0.17
CA ILE A 40 4.92 -5.19 1.09
C ILE A 40 5.06 -3.70 1.38
N ALA A 41 4.03 -2.92 1.07
CA ALA A 41 3.94 -1.53 1.42
C ALA A 41 3.15 -1.37 2.72
N LYS A 42 3.74 -0.65 3.67
CA LYS A 42 3.03 -0.14 4.83
C LYS A 42 2.34 1.16 4.41
N VAL A 43 1.02 1.15 4.43
CA VAL A 43 0.16 2.30 4.09
C VAL A 43 -0.45 2.83 5.37
N ARG A 44 -0.16 4.08 5.70
CA ARG A 44 -0.85 4.83 6.75
C ARG A 44 -2.19 5.31 6.21
N LEU A 45 -3.29 4.93 6.83
CA LEU A 45 -4.62 5.34 6.41
C LEU A 45 -4.87 6.81 6.80
N ASP A 46 -5.57 7.56 5.94
CA ASP A 46 -6.03 8.92 6.27
C ASP A 46 -7.10 8.86 7.38
N GLU A 47 -7.96 7.85 7.35
CA GLU A 47 -9.00 7.57 8.34
C GLU A 47 -8.78 6.21 9.00
N PRO A 48 -9.06 6.04 10.30
CA PRO A 48 -8.95 4.75 10.95
C PRO A 48 -9.88 3.73 10.27
N GLY A 49 -9.35 2.55 9.99
CA GLY A 49 -10.11 1.45 9.41
C GLY A 49 -11.20 0.93 10.36
N PRO A 50 -12.03 -0.03 9.90
CA PRO A 50 -13.16 -0.55 10.67
C PRO A 50 -12.76 -1.13 12.04
N ASP A 51 -11.55 -1.69 12.17
CA ASP A 51 -11.02 -2.21 13.43
C ASP A 51 -10.21 -1.17 14.25
N GLY A 52 -10.26 0.10 13.85
CA GLY A 52 -9.49 1.18 14.49
C GLY A 52 -8.00 1.22 14.10
N GLN A 53 -7.57 0.41 13.13
CA GLN A 53 -6.21 0.46 12.59
C GLN A 53 -5.93 1.77 11.84
N SER A 54 -4.77 2.37 12.08
CA SER A 54 -4.31 3.58 11.38
C SER A 54 -3.28 3.29 10.29
N ALA A 55 -2.86 2.03 10.14
CA ALA A 55 -1.94 1.60 9.10
C ALA A 55 -2.21 0.13 8.71
N LEU A 56 -1.91 -0.19 7.46
CA LEU A 56 -1.99 -1.54 6.90
C LEU A 56 -0.71 -1.92 6.18
N ALA A 57 -0.38 -3.21 6.22
CA ALA A 57 0.65 -3.79 5.38
C ALA A 57 -0.04 -4.54 4.24
N VAL A 58 0.12 -4.05 3.02
CA VAL A 58 -0.52 -4.62 1.83
C VAL A 58 0.52 -4.90 0.76
N ALA A 59 0.27 -5.90 -0.07
CA ALA A 59 1.16 -6.20 -1.18
C ALA A 59 1.13 -5.04 -2.18
N VAL A 60 2.30 -4.64 -2.67
CA VAL A 60 2.44 -3.55 -3.63
C VAL A 60 1.62 -3.78 -4.91
N GLU A 61 1.52 -5.03 -5.34
CA GLU A 61 0.73 -5.44 -6.50
C GLU A 61 -0.79 -5.23 -6.34
N ASP A 62 -1.28 -5.07 -5.11
CA ASP A 62 -2.68 -4.84 -4.77
C ASP A 62 -2.99 -3.33 -4.57
N LEU A 63 -1.96 -2.48 -4.60
CA LEU A 63 -2.12 -1.04 -4.48
C LEU A 63 -2.52 -0.40 -5.80
N ALA A 64 -3.60 0.40 -5.76
CA ALA A 64 -3.94 1.31 -6.83
C ALA A 64 -3.29 2.67 -6.59
N GLU A 65 -2.48 3.13 -7.55
CA GLU A 65 -1.93 4.49 -7.54
C GLU A 65 -3.08 5.51 -7.66
N LEU A 66 -3.04 6.55 -6.82
CA LEU A 66 -3.88 7.73 -6.97
C LEU A 66 -3.01 8.83 -7.58
N ASP A 67 -3.36 9.27 -8.79
CA ASP A 67 -2.77 10.42 -9.49
C ASP A 67 -3.05 11.74 -8.75
#